data_AF-E7DQF0-F1
#
_entry.id   AF-E7DQF0-F1
#
_cell.length_a   1.000
_cell.length_b   1.000
_cell.length_c   1.000
_cell.angle_alpha   90.00
_cell.angle_beta   90.00
_cell.angle_gamma   90.00
#
_symmetry.space_group_name_H-M   'P 1'
#
loop_
_entity.id
_entity.type
_entity.pdbx_description
1 polymer ?
#
loop_
_entity_poly.entity_id
_entity_poly.type
_entity_poly.pdbx_seq_one_letter_code
_entity_poly.pdbx_strand_id
1 'polypeptide(L)'
;MALFSLLLQVLNYGAVSSLGKKQLALVQLSSGESVVAQAVEPNERSDEVIKKFISNTFIKMFNWDGLVQTFNEKGEPITKQDTGIDVGRTERSNGRVTTSSYEAAFAISDNQDFRTAFLRKLAQMTPAGVFNGDTQVSLIPRFISSPRKIKSGKWSIDLVATLVTFTKVDNAGKGISFNKTITVEAISTPQNIPNDTTALAKKIYQVRQPGLEITQIVDLNLANRQ
;
A
#
# COMPACT_ATOMS: atom_id res chain seq x y z
N MET A 1 -2.75 -57.68 -19.83
CA MET A 1 -3.27 -56.53 -20.62
C MET A 1 -3.87 -55.42 -19.74
N ALA A 2 -4.78 -55.70 -18.79
CA ALA A 2 -5.42 -54.66 -17.96
C ALA A 2 -4.46 -53.85 -17.05
N LEU A 3 -3.51 -54.50 -16.39
CA LEU A 3 -2.50 -53.83 -15.54
C LEU A 3 -1.60 -52.86 -16.30
N PHE A 4 -1.24 -53.21 -17.55
CA PHE A 4 -0.43 -52.37 -18.42
C PHE A 4 -1.20 -51.13 -18.88
N SER A 5 -2.49 -51.29 -19.20
CA SER A 5 -3.40 -50.18 -19.52
C SER A 5 -3.59 -49.22 -18.34
N LEU A 6 -3.76 -49.75 -17.12
CA LEU A 6 -3.89 -48.94 -15.92
C LEU A 6 -2.61 -48.12 -15.63
N LEU A 7 -1.43 -48.73 -15.78
CA LEU A 7 -0.15 -48.05 -15.59
C LEU A 7 0.02 -46.90 -16.59
N LEU A 8 -0.33 -47.13 -17.86
CA LEU A 8 -0.33 -46.11 -18.91
C LEU A 8 -1.29 -44.95 -18.61
N GLN A 9 -2.48 -45.26 -18.07
CA GLN A 9 -3.44 -44.22 -17.69
C GLN A 9 -2.95 -43.37 -16.51
N VAL A 10 -2.31 -43.98 -15.50
CA VAL A 10 -1.72 -43.24 -14.36
C VAL A 10 -0.55 -42.35 -14.82
N LEU A 11 0.31 -42.85 -15.70
CA LEU A 11 1.42 -42.07 -16.28
C LEU A 11 0.91 -40.89 -17.12
N ASN A 12 -0.10 -41.13 -17.97
CA ASN A 12 -0.72 -40.08 -18.76
C ASN A 12 -1.44 -39.05 -17.88
N TYR A 13 -2.13 -39.48 -16.84
CA TYR A 13 -2.76 -38.57 -15.88
C TYR A 13 -1.72 -37.72 -15.13
N GLY A 14 -0.59 -38.32 -14.73
CA GLY A 14 0.54 -37.60 -14.14
C GLY A 14 1.13 -36.55 -15.10
N ALA A 15 1.34 -36.91 -16.36
CA ALA A 15 1.85 -36.00 -17.39
C ALA A 15 0.87 -34.84 -17.65
N VAL A 16 -0.42 -35.12 -17.84
CA VAL A 16 -1.47 -34.14 -18.13
C VAL A 16 -1.72 -33.21 -16.94
N SER A 17 -1.77 -33.75 -15.72
CA SER A 17 -1.95 -32.94 -14.50
C SER A 17 -0.77 -32.00 -14.22
N SER A 18 0.44 -32.34 -14.68
CA SER A 18 1.61 -31.47 -14.57
C SER A 18 1.58 -30.29 -15.56
N LEU A 19 0.97 -30.48 -16.74
CA LEU A 19 0.84 -29.46 -17.78
C LEU A 19 -0.18 -28.39 -17.40
N GLY A 20 -1.29 -28.77 -16.74
CA GLY A 20 -2.30 -27.82 -16.27
C GLY A 20 -1.79 -26.82 -15.22
N LYS A 21 -0.74 -27.17 -14.47
CA LYS A 21 -0.17 -26.31 -13.41
C LYS A 21 0.78 -25.22 -13.93
N LYS A 22 1.14 -25.23 -15.22
CA LYS A 22 2.16 -24.32 -15.81
C LYS A 22 1.63 -23.52 -17.01
N GLN A 23 0.32 -23.28 -17.09
CA GLN A 23 -0.22 -22.47 -18.19
C GLN A 23 0.11 -20.99 -17.95
N LEU A 24 1.12 -20.50 -18.66
CA LEU A 24 1.33 -19.08 -18.89
C LEU A 24 0.17 -18.58 -19.75
N ALA A 25 -0.60 -17.63 -19.25
CA ALA A 25 -1.64 -16.98 -20.03
C ALA A 25 -1.02 -15.80 -20.79
N LEU A 26 -1.21 -15.71 -22.10
CA LEU A 26 -0.86 -14.51 -22.84
C LEU A 26 -2.04 -13.56 -22.77
N VAL A 27 -1.84 -12.38 -22.19
CA VAL A 27 -2.84 -11.31 -22.16
C VAL A 27 -2.49 -10.31 -23.23
N GLN A 28 -3.39 -10.10 -24.19
CA GLN A 28 -3.25 -9.04 -25.17
C GLN A 28 -3.88 -7.76 -24.61
N LEU A 29 -3.09 -6.69 -24.55
CA LEU A 29 -3.54 -5.37 -24.12
C LEU A 29 -4.31 -4.70 -25.26
N SER A 30 -5.12 -3.69 -24.92
CA SER A 30 -5.83 -2.86 -25.90
C SER A 30 -4.88 -2.12 -26.86
N SER A 31 -3.61 -1.97 -26.50
CA SER A 31 -2.54 -1.44 -27.36
C SER A 31 -2.07 -2.43 -28.44
N GLY A 32 -2.48 -3.70 -28.37
CA GLY A 32 -2.01 -4.78 -29.24
C GLY A 32 -0.79 -5.53 -28.71
N GLU A 33 -0.12 -5.01 -27.68
CA GLU A 33 0.99 -5.67 -27.00
C GLU A 33 0.53 -6.93 -26.27
N SER A 34 1.38 -7.97 -26.25
CA SER A 34 1.11 -9.20 -25.50
C SER A 34 2.02 -9.28 -24.29
N VAL A 35 1.43 -9.47 -23.11
CA VAL A 35 2.14 -9.69 -21.85
C VAL A 35 1.90 -11.11 -21.37
N VAL A 36 2.98 -11.75 -20.91
CA VAL A 36 2.90 -13.05 -20.25
C VAL A 36 2.36 -12.85 -18.85
N ALA A 37 1.18 -13.37 -18.59
CA ALA A 37 0.56 -13.40 -17.27
C ALA A 37 0.81 -14.75 -16.60
N GLN A 38 1.25 -14.69 -15.35
CA GLN A 38 1.26 -15.85 -14.48
C GLN A 38 -0.12 -15.97 -13.81
N ALA A 39 -0.70 -17.16 -13.83
CA ALA A 39 -1.90 -17.43 -13.04
C ALA A 39 -1.56 -17.26 -11.55
N VAL A 40 -2.28 -16.37 -10.87
CA VAL A 40 -2.19 -16.15 -9.44
C VAL A 40 -3.56 -16.47 -8.85
N GLU A 41 -3.59 -17.28 -7.80
CA GLU A 41 -4.83 -17.57 -7.07
C GLU A 41 -5.52 -16.26 -6.65
N PRO A 42 -6.86 -16.18 -6.61
CA PRO A 42 -7.58 -14.92 -6.40
C PRO A 42 -7.14 -14.13 -5.16
N ASN A 43 -6.78 -14.86 -4.10
CA ASN A 43 -6.36 -14.30 -2.83
C ASN A 43 -4.84 -14.20 -2.69
N GLU A 44 -4.04 -14.55 -3.69
CA GLU A 44 -2.58 -14.47 -3.61
C GLU A 44 -2.06 -13.21 -4.29
N ARG A 45 -0.92 -12.71 -3.80
CA ARG A 45 -0.20 -11.59 -4.39
C ARG A 45 1.28 -11.94 -4.42
N SER A 46 1.99 -11.47 -5.42
CA SER A 46 3.43 -11.66 -5.47
C SER A 46 4.12 -10.83 -4.38
N ASP A 47 5.29 -11.30 -3.94
CA ASP A 47 6.10 -10.58 -2.96
C ASP A 47 6.39 -9.14 -3.39
N GLU A 48 6.61 -8.93 -4.69
CA GLU A 48 6.88 -7.62 -5.27
C GLU A 48 5.67 -6.68 -5.16
N VAL A 49 4.45 -7.17 -5.45
CA VAL A 49 3.22 -6.39 -5.31
C VAL A 49 3.03 -5.94 -3.86
N ILE A 50 3.23 -6.85 -2.91
CA ILE A 50 3.10 -6.53 -1.47
C ILE A 50 4.16 -5.51 -1.05
N LYS A 51 5.44 -5.70 -1.42
CA LYS A 51 6.52 -4.77 -1.08
C LYS A 51 6.27 -3.37 -1.66
N LYS A 52 5.85 -3.30 -2.93
CA LYS A 52 5.51 -2.03 -3.61
C LYS A 52 4.30 -1.37 -2.95
N PHE A 53 3.26 -2.14 -2.62
CA PHE A 53 2.09 -1.62 -1.90
C PHE A 53 2.48 -0.99 -0.55
N ILE A 54 3.28 -1.68 0.27
CA ILE A 54 3.76 -1.16 1.56
C ILE A 54 4.63 0.09 1.35
N SER A 55 5.62 0.03 0.46
CA SER A 55 6.52 1.15 0.18
C SER A 55 5.75 2.40 -0.25
N ASN A 56 4.90 2.27 -1.28
CA ASN A 56 4.16 3.39 -1.85
C ASN A 56 3.16 3.97 -0.83
N THR A 57 2.45 3.10 -0.09
CA THR A 57 1.49 3.54 0.92
C THR A 57 2.17 4.32 2.03
N PHE A 58 3.24 3.78 2.62
CA PHE A 58 3.92 4.44 3.73
C PHE A 58 4.67 5.69 3.30
N ILE A 59 5.32 5.70 2.12
CA ILE A 59 5.93 6.92 1.57
C ILE A 59 4.85 7.99 1.39
N LYS A 60 3.72 7.68 0.74
CA LYS A 60 2.63 8.66 0.54
C LYS A 60 2.03 9.16 1.85
N MET A 61 2.03 8.31 2.88
CA MET A 61 1.44 8.60 4.19
C MET A 61 2.35 9.37 5.14
N PHE A 62 3.67 9.33 4.94
CA PHE A 62 4.66 9.92 5.85
C PHE A 62 5.65 10.88 5.19
N ASN A 63 5.62 11.03 3.86
CA ASN A 63 6.24 12.16 3.19
C ASN A 63 5.30 13.36 3.25
N TRP A 64 5.60 14.27 4.17
CA TRP A 64 4.88 15.50 4.40
C TRP A 64 5.74 16.67 3.90
N ASP A 65 5.56 17.06 2.64
CA ASP A 65 6.24 18.20 2.03
C ASP A 65 5.45 19.52 2.14
N GLY A 66 4.20 19.44 2.59
CA GLY A 66 3.29 20.58 2.70
C GLY A 66 2.69 21.01 1.37
N LEU A 67 2.77 20.18 0.32
CA LEU A 67 2.32 20.55 -1.02
C LEU A 67 1.18 19.63 -1.50
N VAL A 68 0.25 20.21 -2.24
CA VAL A 68 -0.85 19.47 -2.87
C VAL A 68 -1.02 19.91 -4.32
N GLN A 69 -1.19 18.94 -5.22
CA GLN A 69 -1.52 19.19 -6.62
C GLN A 69 -3.03 19.38 -6.74
N THR A 70 -3.42 20.51 -7.35
CA THR A 70 -4.80 20.85 -7.69
C THR A 70 -4.86 21.22 -9.17
N PHE A 71 -6.05 21.43 -9.72
CA PHE A 71 -6.21 21.87 -11.11
C PHE A 71 -6.76 23.30 -11.12
N ASN A 72 -6.26 24.14 -12.03
CA ASN A 72 -6.83 25.46 -12.27
C ASN A 72 -8.15 25.35 -13.07
N GLU A 73 -8.80 26.49 -13.32
CA GLU A 73 -10.05 26.55 -14.10
C GLU A 73 -9.90 26.03 -15.55
N LYS A 74 -8.67 25.98 -16.06
CA LYS A 74 -8.33 25.45 -17.40
C LYS A 74 -7.97 23.96 -17.38
N GLY A 75 -8.02 23.30 -16.21
CA GLY A 75 -7.66 21.90 -16.06
C GLY A 75 -6.16 21.62 -16.04
N GLU A 76 -5.32 22.63 -15.85
CA GLU A 76 -3.86 22.48 -15.76
C GLU A 76 -3.45 22.18 -14.30
N PRO A 77 -2.49 21.28 -14.06
CA PRO A 77 -2.02 20.97 -12.72
C PRO A 77 -1.25 22.16 -12.13
N ILE A 78 -1.63 22.58 -10.93
CA ILE A 78 -0.97 23.62 -10.14
C ILE A 78 -0.64 23.08 -8.75
N THR A 79 0.54 23.42 -8.24
CA THR A 79 0.95 23.05 -6.87
C THR A 79 0.60 24.20 -5.92
N LYS A 80 -0.08 23.87 -4.82
CA LYS A 80 -0.44 24.81 -3.76
C LYS A 80 0.05 24.28 -2.42
N GLN A 81 0.13 25.18 -1.44
CA GLN A 81 0.31 24.80 -0.04
C GLN A 81 -0.85 23.91 0.42
N ASP A 82 -0.54 22.75 0.98
CA ASP A 82 -1.50 21.86 1.60
C ASP A 82 -1.90 22.43 2.97
N THR A 83 -3.19 22.74 3.14
CA THR A 83 -3.76 23.26 4.40
C THR A 83 -4.22 22.14 5.35
N GLY A 84 -4.12 20.88 4.89
CA GLY A 84 -4.48 19.68 5.62
C GLY A 84 -5.97 19.35 5.62
N ILE A 85 -6.27 18.10 5.90
CA ILE A 85 -7.62 17.57 6.09
C ILE A 85 -7.83 17.33 7.59
N ASP A 86 -8.90 17.91 8.14
CA ASP A 86 -9.32 17.71 9.53
C ASP A 86 -9.88 16.28 9.71
N VAL A 87 -9.31 15.54 10.65
CA VAL A 87 -9.69 14.16 11.02
C VAL A 87 -10.23 14.08 12.46
N GLY A 88 -10.63 15.22 13.01
CA GLY A 88 -11.15 15.39 14.35
C GLY A 88 -10.09 15.91 15.33
N ARG A 89 -10.55 16.69 16.32
CA ARG A 89 -9.68 17.25 17.36
C ARG A 89 -9.01 16.13 18.16
N THR A 90 -7.71 16.26 18.34
CA THR A 90 -6.95 15.51 19.35
C THR A 90 -6.43 16.49 20.38
N GLU A 91 -6.25 16.06 21.64
CA GLU A 91 -5.82 16.95 22.73
C GLU A 91 -4.45 17.64 22.46
N ARG A 92 -3.64 17.11 21.53
CA ARG A 92 -2.25 17.51 21.31
C ARG A 92 -1.92 17.95 19.89
N SER A 93 -2.91 18.10 19.00
CA SER A 93 -2.65 18.55 17.62
C SER A 93 -3.77 19.38 17.03
N ASN A 94 -3.47 20.05 15.92
CA ASN A 94 -4.46 20.77 15.12
C ASN A 94 -5.50 19.84 14.47
N GLY A 95 -5.44 18.52 14.69
CA GLY A 95 -6.38 17.53 14.19
C GLY A 95 -6.27 17.30 12.69
N ARG A 96 -5.16 17.71 12.05
CA ARG A 96 -5.01 17.64 10.59
C ARG A 96 -3.94 16.65 10.15
N VAL A 97 -4.15 16.07 8.98
CA VAL A 97 -3.16 15.30 8.22
C VAL A 97 -2.98 15.92 6.84
N THR A 98 -1.87 15.64 6.14
CA THR A 98 -1.74 16.06 4.74
C THR A 98 -2.80 15.38 3.87
N THR A 99 -3.15 16.02 2.76
CA THR A 99 -4.06 15.47 1.76
C THR A 99 -3.55 14.13 1.24
N SER A 100 -2.24 14.01 0.98
CA SER A 100 -1.59 12.75 0.59
C SER A 100 -1.77 11.64 1.62
N SER A 101 -1.64 11.97 2.91
CA SER A 101 -1.78 11.03 4.02
C SER A 101 -3.21 10.54 4.17
N TYR A 102 -4.18 11.45 4.07
CA TYR A 102 -5.60 11.11 4.12
C TYR A 102 -5.98 10.15 2.99
N GLU A 103 -5.50 10.41 1.77
CA GLU A 103 -5.72 9.52 0.63
C GLU A 103 -5.05 8.15 0.81
N ALA A 104 -3.79 8.13 1.27
CA ALA A 104 -3.07 6.89 1.51
C ALA A 104 -3.72 6.04 2.61
N ALA A 105 -4.41 6.66 3.57
CA ALA A 105 -5.12 5.97 4.63
C ALA A 105 -6.27 5.08 4.13
N PHE A 106 -6.76 5.25 2.89
CA PHE A 106 -7.71 4.30 2.30
C PHE A 106 -7.13 2.91 1.99
N ALA A 107 -5.80 2.76 2.07
CA ALA A 107 -5.11 1.48 2.10
C ALA A 107 -5.32 0.73 3.42
N ILE A 108 -5.75 1.42 4.48
CA ILE A 108 -6.00 0.83 5.80
C ILE A 108 -7.45 0.36 5.88
N SER A 109 -7.64 -0.82 6.46
CA SER A 109 -8.95 -1.40 6.76
C SER A 109 -9.77 -0.47 7.67
N ASP A 110 -11.06 -0.36 7.37
CA ASP A 110 -12.01 0.39 8.20
C ASP A 110 -12.69 -0.48 9.27
N ASN A 111 -12.35 -1.77 9.34
CA ASN A 111 -12.85 -2.67 10.37
C ASN A 111 -12.49 -2.13 11.76
N GLN A 112 -13.49 -2.06 12.64
CA GLN A 112 -13.34 -1.58 14.03
C GLN A 112 -12.72 -0.17 14.13
N ASP A 113 -13.05 0.72 13.19
CA ASP A 113 -12.57 2.11 13.13
C ASP A 113 -11.04 2.26 13.04
N PHE A 114 -10.33 1.22 12.62
CA PHE A 114 -8.86 1.21 12.62
C PHE A 114 -8.26 2.38 11.83
N ARG A 115 -8.77 2.64 10.62
CA ARG A 115 -8.35 3.79 9.81
C ARG A 115 -8.57 5.13 10.51
N THR A 116 -9.72 5.34 11.12
CA THR A 116 -10.05 6.57 11.85
C THR A 116 -9.12 6.78 13.04
N ALA A 117 -8.90 5.73 13.84
CA ALA A 117 -7.97 5.76 14.96
C ALA A 117 -6.52 6.03 14.50
N PHE A 118 -6.12 5.41 13.38
CA PHE A 118 -4.82 5.62 12.78
C PHE A 118 -4.63 7.08 12.33
N LEU A 119 -5.60 7.66 11.62
CA LEU A 119 -5.56 9.05 11.16
C LEU A 119 -5.43 10.03 12.32
N ARG A 120 -6.13 9.81 13.44
CA ARG A 120 -5.98 10.63 14.65
C ARG A 120 -4.57 10.54 15.24
N LYS A 121 -3.97 9.35 15.27
CA LYS A 121 -2.57 9.19 15.71
C LYS A 121 -1.59 9.84 14.74
N LEU A 122 -1.84 9.75 13.44
CA LEU A 122 -1.05 10.41 12.40
C LEU A 122 -1.10 11.94 12.54
N ALA A 123 -2.29 12.50 12.81
CA ALA A 123 -2.47 13.93 13.07
C ALA A 123 -1.70 14.41 14.31
N GLN A 124 -1.50 13.56 15.32
CA GLN A 124 -0.67 13.88 16.49
C GLN A 124 0.83 13.91 16.16
N MET A 125 1.25 13.16 15.15
CA MET A 125 2.64 13.07 14.71
C MET A 125 3.00 14.09 13.62
N THR A 126 2.01 14.67 12.95
CA THR A 126 2.21 15.61 11.83
C THR A 126 2.53 17.01 12.39
N PRO A 127 3.74 17.55 12.17
CA PRO A 127 4.09 18.88 12.67
C PRO A 127 3.21 19.96 12.03
N ALA A 128 2.75 20.94 12.82
CA ALA A 128 1.92 22.03 12.30
C ALA A 128 2.64 22.84 11.19
N GLY A 129 3.97 22.92 11.25
CA GLY A 129 4.80 23.58 10.25
C GLY A 129 4.78 22.94 8.86
N VAL A 130 4.20 21.74 8.70
CA VAL A 130 3.97 21.14 7.38
C VAL A 130 2.96 21.99 6.60
N PHE A 131 1.92 22.50 7.26
CA PHE A 131 0.79 23.16 6.60
C PHE A 131 1.04 24.63 6.24
N ASN A 132 2.19 25.18 6.62
CA ASN A 132 2.64 26.52 6.25
C ASN A 132 4.01 26.52 5.52
N GLY A 133 4.56 25.33 5.23
CA GLY A 133 5.83 25.16 4.52
C GLY A 133 7.09 25.42 5.35
N ASP A 134 6.98 25.53 6.68
CA ASP A 134 8.14 25.72 7.58
C ASP A 134 8.85 24.40 7.91
N THR A 135 8.16 23.28 7.76
CA THR A 135 8.64 21.94 8.10
C THR A 135 8.32 20.96 7.00
N GLN A 136 9.26 20.07 6.71
CA GLN A 136 9.04 18.91 5.85
C GLN A 136 9.46 17.64 6.58
N VAL A 137 8.75 16.55 6.34
CA VAL A 137 9.09 15.23 6.88
C VAL A 137 9.18 14.25 5.74
N SER A 138 10.23 13.45 5.72
CA SER A 138 10.41 12.38 4.74
C SER A 138 10.59 11.04 5.45
N LEU A 139 9.82 10.04 5.02
CA LEU A 139 10.07 8.64 5.35
C LEU A 139 11.11 8.09 4.38
N ILE A 140 12.21 7.57 4.92
CA ILE A 140 13.28 6.93 4.17
C ILE A 140 13.25 5.43 4.50
N PRO A 141 12.64 4.58 3.65
CA PRO A 141 12.72 3.13 3.81
C PRO A 141 14.18 2.66 3.69
N ARG A 142 14.61 1.83 4.65
CA ARG A 142 15.95 1.22 4.67
C ARG A 142 15.88 -0.26 4.32
N PHE A 143 14.81 -0.92 4.73
CA PHE A 143 14.58 -2.33 4.45
C PHE A 143 13.09 -2.66 4.50
N ILE A 144 12.65 -3.50 3.57
CA ILE A 144 11.33 -4.13 3.57
C ILE A 144 11.55 -5.64 3.47
N SER A 145 11.09 -6.39 4.47
CA SER A 145 11.27 -7.84 4.48
C SER A 145 10.50 -8.52 3.34
N SER A 146 10.88 -9.74 2.98
CA SER A 146 9.97 -10.59 2.20
C SER A 146 8.68 -10.85 2.99
N PRO A 147 7.52 -10.86 2.34
CA PRO A 147 6.26 -11.16 3.01
C PRO A 147 6.26 -12.56 3.58
N ARG A 148 5.87 -12.67 4.85
CA ARG A 148 5.66 -13.95 5.52
C ARG A 148 4.18 -14.26 5.49
N LYS A 149 3.81 -15.32 4.78
CA LYS A 149 2.42 -15.76 4.70
C LYS A 149 1.95 -16.25 6.07
N ILE A 150 0.86 -15.67 6.56
CA ILE A 150 0.19 -16.09 7.81
C ILE A 150 -0.86 -17.15 7.46
N LYS A 151 -1.67 -16.86 6.43
CA LYS A 151 -2.66 -17.76 5.83
C LYS A 151 -2.92 -17.34 4.38
N SER A 152 -3.77 -18.07 3.65
CA SER A 152 -4.22 -17.65 2.32
C SER A 152 -4.78 -16.22 2.38
N GLY A 153 -4.30 -15.35 1.49
CA GLY A 153 -4.67 -13.95 1.46
C GLY A 153 -4.19 -13.08 2.62
N LYS A 154 -3.27 -13.53 3.47
CA LYS A 154 -2.80 -12.70 4.60
C LYS A 154 -1.31 -12.85 4.85
N TRP A 155 -0.60 -11.72 4.97
CA TRP A 155 0.85 -11.68 5.12
C TRP A 155 1.31 -10.68 6.18
N SER A 156 2.47 -10.95 6.76
CA SER A 156 3.22 -10.05 7.65
C SER A 156 4.50 -9.57 6.96
N ILE A 157 4.79 -8.27 7.06
CA ILE A 157 5.94 -7.61 6.45
C ILE A 157 6.57 -6.67 7.46
N ASP A 158 7.89 -6.64 7.53
CA ASP A 158 8.60 -5.65 8.33
C ASP A 158 9.08 -4.49 7.46
N LEU A 159 8.86 -3.28 7.96
CA LEU A 159 9.39 -2.05 7.41
C LEU A 159 10.35 -1.46 8.43
N VAL A 160 11.61 -1.30 8.03
CA VAL A 160 12.63 -0.56 8.77
C VAL A 160 12.88 0.73 8.01
N ALA A 161 12.62 1.86 8.64
CA ALA A 161 12.71 3.16 8.01
C ALA A 161 13.17 4.23 9.01
N THR A 162 13.44 5.43 8.49
CA THR A 162 13.74 6.62 9.29
C THR A 162 12.82 7.74 8.85
N LEU A 163 12.18 8.41 9.81
CA LEU A 163 11.49 9.68 9.56
C LEU A 163 12.49 10.80 9.79
N VAL A 164 12.76 11.59 8.77
CA VAL A 164 13.67 12.73 8.84
C VAL A 164 12.86 14.01 8.73
N THR A 165 12.98 14.87 9.73
CA THR A 165 12.33 16.18 9.75
C THR A 165 13.33 17.26 9.36
N PHE A 166 12.96 18.07 8.38
CA PHE A 166 13.68 19.25 7.91
C PHE A 166 12.91 20.51 8.30
N THR A 167 13.61 21.57 8.69
CA THR A 167 13.00 22.86 8.99
C THR A 167 13.77 23.96 8.26
N LYS A 168 13.16 25.13 8.05
CA LYS A 168 13.86 26.26 7.40
C LYS A 168 15.18 26.67 8.04
N VAL A 169 15.35 26.41 9.34
CA VAL A 169 16.56 26.75 10.11
C VAL A 169 17.54 25.58 10.27
N ASP A 170 17.09 24.35 10.02
CA ASP A 170 17.88 23.12 10.11
C ASP A 170 17.54 22.20 8.92
N ASN A 171 18.36 22.31 7.89
CA ASN A 171 18.30 21.49 6.69
C ASN A 171 19.13 20.21 6.80
N ALA A 172 19.93 20.03 7.87
CA ALA A 172 20.65 18.77 8.09
C ALA A 172 19.68 17.66 8.52
N GLY A 173 18.61 18.05 9.22
CA GLY A 173 17.45 17.25 9.52
C GLY A 173 17.68 16.27 10.68
N LYS A 174 16.63 16.04 11.47
CA LYS A 174 16.67 15.10 12.62
C LYS A 174 15.92 13.82 12.29
N GLY A 175 16.65 12.71 12.32
CA GLY A 175 16.10 11.38 12.05
C GLY A 175 15.58 10.68 13.32
N ILE A 176 14.39 10.08 13.25
CA ILE A 176 13.88 9.13 14.24
C ILE A 176 13.59 7.78 13.56
N SER A 177 13.84 6.69 14.27
CA SER A 177 13.57 5.35 13.73
C SER A 177 12.07 5.09 13.59
N PHE A 178 11.67 4.55 12.45
CA PHE A 178 10.32 4.13 12.15
C PHE A 178 10.33 2.66 11.74
N ASN A 179 10.32 1.78 12.74
CA ASN A 179 10.36 0.34 12.53
C ASN A 179 9.00 -0.26 12.87
N LYS A 180 8.40 -0.99 11.93
CA LYS A 180 7.05 -1.53 12.06
C LYS A 180 6.96 -2.95 11.51
N THR A 181 6.09 -3.74 12.10
CA THR A 181 5.54 -4.96 11.48
C THR A 181 4.11 -4.65 11.03
N ILE A 182 3.86 -4.87 9.75
CA ILE A 182 2.59 -4.59 9.08
C ILE A 182 1.95 -5.91 8.68
N THR A 183 0.65 -6.04 8.94
CA THR A 183 -0.16 -7.14 8.43
C THR A 183 -1.05 -6.63 7.30
N VAL A 184 -1.01 -7.31 6.16
CA VAL A 184 -1.86 -7.02 5.00
C VAL A 184 -2.74 -8.21 4.67
N GLU A 185 -3.91 -7.91 4.11
CA GLU A 185 -4.90 -8.89 3.70
C GLU A 185 -5.35 -8.61 2.26
N ALA A 186 -5.60 -9.66 1.49
CA ALA A 186 -6.12 -9.57 0.13
C ALA A 186 -7.58 -9.13 0.18
N ILE A 187 -7.93 -8.19 -0.68
CA ILE A 187 -9.30 -7.72 -0.87
C ILE A 187 -9.69 -7.84 -2.33
N SER A 188 -11.00 -7.97 -2.56
CA SER A 188 -11.57 -7.84 -3.90
C SER A 188 -11.78 -6.37 -4.22
N THR A 189 -11.23 -5.93 -5.36
CA THR A 189 -11.48 -4.59 -5.89
C THR A 189 -12.14 -4.68 -7.26
N PRO A 190 -13.19 -3.88 -7.51
CA PRO A 190 -13.76 -3.76 -8.84
C PRO A 190 -12.68 -3.42 -9.86
N GLN A 191 -12.61 -4.20 -10.94
CA GLN A 191 -11.65 -4.00 -12.02
C GLN A 191 -12.02 -2.80 -12.91
N ASN A 192 -13.32 -2.50 -12.99
CA ASN A 192 -13.86 -1.40 -13.79
C ASN A 192 -14.33 -0.28 -12.88
N ILE A 193 -13.67 0.88 -12.99
CA ILE A 193 -14.08 2.10 -12.31
C ILE A 193 -15.11 2.81 -13.22
N PRO A 194 -16.33 3.09 -12.74
CA PRO A 194 -17.30 3.85 -13.54
C PRO A 194 -16.75 5.22 -13.98
N ASN A 195 -17.06 5.64 -15.21
CA ASN A 195 -16.52 6.90 -15.77
C ASN A 195 -16.96 8.15 -14.98
N ASP A 196 -18.14 8.08 -14.35
CA ASP A 196 -18.77 9.11 -13.51
C ASP A 196 -18.29 9.11 -12.03
N THR A 197 -17.24 8.34 -11.72
CA THR A 197 -16.70 8.25 -10.36
C THR A 197 -16.10 9.59 -9.89
N THR A 198 -16.42 10.00 -8.66
CA THR A 198 -15.88 11.21 -8.03
C THR A 198 -14.35 11.16 -7.90
N ALA A 199 -13.69 12.32 -7.80
CA ALA A 199 -12.23 12.38 -7.66
C ALA A 199 -11.71 11.60 -6.44
N LEU A 200 -12.42 11.66 -5.30
CA LEU A 200 -12.07 10.90 -4.10
C LEU A 200 -12.21 9.40 -4.34
N ALA A 201 -13.34 8.95 -4.91
CA ALA A 201 -13.54 7.53 -5.18
C ALA A 201 -12.51 6.98 -6.17
N LYS A 202 -12.10 7.75 -7.20
CA LYS A 202 -10.99 7.38 -8.09
C LYS A 202 -9.69 7.15 -7.32
N LYS A 203 -9.37 8.00 -6.35
CA LYS A 203 -8.18 7.84 -5.49
C LYS A 203 -8.28 6.62 -4.58
N ILE A 204 -9.46 6.35 -4.01
CA ILE A 204 -9.72 5.14 -3.22
C ILE A 204 -9.47 3.89 -4.06
N TYR A 205 -10.02 3.85 -5.29
CA TYR A 205 -9.79 2.75 -6.21
C TYR A 205 -8.31 2.58 -6.53
N GLN A 206 -7.60 3.66 -6.86
CA GLN A 206 -6.16 3.64 -7.15
C GLN A 206 -5.34 3.06 -5.99
N VAL A 207 -5.61 3.49 -4.76
CA VAL A 207 -4.92 3.00 -3.57
C VAL A 207 -5.16 1.52 -3.34
N ARG A 208 -6.37 1.03 -3.67
CA ARG A 208 -6.76 -0.38 -3.51
C ARG A 208 -6.50 -1.25 -4.74
N GLN A 209 -6.06 -0.69 -5.88
CA GLN A 209 -5.77 -1.45 -7.11
C GLN A 209 -4.91 -2.71 -6.92
N PRO A 210 -3.89 -2.72 -6.03
CA PRO A 210 -3.14 -3.94 -5.74
C PRO A 210 -3.96 -5.07 -5.11
N GLY A 211 -5.23 -4.82 -4.77
CA GLY A 211 -6.13 -5.76 -4.11
C GLY A 211 -5.63 -6.15 -2.72
N LEU A 212 -5.09 -5.18 -1.98
CA LEU A 212 -4.54 -5.32 -0.64
C LEU A 212 -5.07 -4.23 0.28
N GLU A 213 -5.24 -4.55 1.56
CA GLU A 213 -5.44 -3.56 2.63
C GLU A 213 -4.58 -3.89 3.86
N ILE A 214 -4.26 -2.87 4.65
CA ILE A 214 -3.51 -2.98 5.90
C ILE A 214 -4.50 -3.23 7.03
N THR A 215 -4.33 -4.33 7.75
CA THR A 215 -5.21 -4.75 8.87
C THR A 215 -4.56 -4.58 10.23
N GLN A 216 -3.23 -4.41 10.29
CA GLN A 216 -2.53 -4.19 11.54
C GLN A 216 -1.19 -3.48 11.31
N ILE A 217 -0.83 -2.58 12.21
CA ILE A 217 0.49 -1.93 12.27
C ILE A 217 0.94 -1.94 13.72
N VAL A 218 2.07 -2.59 14.01
CA VAL A 218 2.67 -2.65 15.35
C VAL A 218 4.15 -2.31 15.28
N ASP A 219 4.75 -1.92 16.40
CA ASP A 219 6.19 -1.72 16.47
C ASP A 219 6.94 -3.03 16.19
N LEU A 220 8.04 -2.94 15.45
CA LEU A 220 8.89 -4.08 15.17
C LEU A 220 9.53 -4.57 16.47
N ASN A 221 9.10 -5.73 16.95
CA ASN A 221 9.71 -6.40 18.09
C ASN A 221 10.69 -7.48 17.59
N LEU A 222 12.00 -7.27 17.83
CA LEU A 222 13.06 -8.19 17.47
C LEU A 222 13.22 -9.36 18.47
N ALA A 223 12.70 -9.24 19.70
CA ALA A 223 12.89 -10.22 20.77
C ALA A 223 12.04 -11.48 20.62
N ASN A 224 10.87 -11.38 19.97
CA ASN A 224 9.95 -12.51 19.78
C ASN A 224 10.28 -13.38 18.55
N ARG A 225 11.54 -13.39 18.11
CA ARG A 225 11.98 -14.02 16.85
C ARG A 225 13.21 -14.91 17.01
N GLN A 226 13.26 -15.64 18.13
CA GLN A 226 14.10 -16.83 18.29
C GLN A 226 13.25 -18.08 18.04
#